data_AF-B0VN14-F1
#
_entry.id   AF-B0VN14-F1
#
_cell.length_a   1.000
_cell.length_b   1.000
_cell.length_c   1.000
_cell.angle_alpha   90.00
_cell.angle_beta   90.00
_cell.angle_gamma   90.00
#
_symmetry.space_group_name_H-M   'P 1'
#
loop_
_entity.id
_entity.type
_entity.pdbx_description
1 polymer ?
#
loop_
_entity_poly.entity_id
_entity_poly.type
_entity_poly.pdbx_seq_one_letter_code
_entity_poly.pdbx_strand_id
1 'polypeptide(L)'
;MTDLNKKREVNLSFEQDDGAVWVFDGDSHQGTEISHLMMMHSDEYNEDELRVICNHAAFEIDRLRAELEKAKGQAVPDSSHGVILTCEQLRDALEFSAPDLNIESNEFSDEQMGTELAIIYQESGHSGEGFYSYYVECPDEGSIKLGESESGAEG
;
A
#
# COMPACT_ATOMS: atom_id res chain seq x y z
N MET A 1 40.76 -30.08 -12.79
CA MET A 1 40.14 -29.52 -13.99
C MET A 1 39.11 -30.53 -14.44
N THR A 2 37.85 -30.33 -14.04
CA THR A 2 36.76 -31.26 -14.32
C THR A 2 36.11 -30.84 -15.63
N ASP A 3 35.94 -31.76 -16.58
CA ASP A 3 35.33 -31.48 -17.88
C ASP A 3 33.86 -31.05 -17.72
N LEU A 4 33.62 -29.74 -17.75
CA LEU A 4 32.28 -29.10 -17.72
C LEU A 4 31.43 -29.41 -18.98
N ASN A 5 31.99 -30.11 -19.98
CA ASN A 5 31.33 -30.42 -21.25
C ASN A 5 30.69 -31.82 -21.32
N LYS A 6 30.67 -32.56 -20.22
CA LYS A 6 29.87 -33.80 -20.14
C LYS A 6 28.41 -33.38 -19.92
N LYS A 7 27.52 -33.63 -20.90
CA LYS A 7 26.07 -33.58 -20.71
C LYS A 7 25.69 -34.51 -19.54
N ARG A 8 25.64 -33.95 -18.34
CA ARG A 8 25.15 -34.61 -17.13
C ARG A 8 23.65 -34.35 -17.10
N GLU A 9 22.89 -35.39 -16.78
CA GLU A 9 21.44 -35.26 -16.57
C GLU A 9 21.22 -34.31 -15.38
N VAL A 10 20.33 -33.32 -15.57
CA VAL A 10 20.04 -32.33 -14.53
C VAL A 10 19.36 -33.05 -13.37
N ASN A 11 20.03 -33.12 -12.22
CA ASN A 11 19.54 -33.74 -11.01
C ASN A 11 19.60 -32.73 -9.86
N LEU A 12 18.66 -31.78 -9.85
CA LEU A 12 18.59 -30.71 -8.86
C LEU A 12 17.28 -30.81 -8.09
N SER A 13 17.34 -30.62 -6.77
CA SER A 13 16.18 -30.42 -5.91
C SER A 13 16.26 -29.08 -5.20
N PHE A 14 15.10 -28.57 -4.76
CA PHE A 14 14.96 -27.24 -4.16
C PHE A 14 14.20 -27.33 -2.84
N GLU A 15 14.70 -26.62 -1.83
CA GLU A 15 14.03 -26.49 -0.53
C GLU A 15 13.99 -25.03 -0.09
N GLN A 16 13.00 -24.70 0.75
CA GLN A 16 12.86 -23.37 1.35
C GLN A 16 12.97 -23.46 2.86
N ASP A 17 13.83 -22.62 3.42
CA ASP A 17 14.01 -22.49 4.86
C ASP A 17 14.29 -21.03 5.21
N ASP A 18 13.57 -20.50 6.19
CA ASP A 18 13.68 -19.12 6.70
C ASP A 18 13.75 -18.02 5.62
N GLY A 19 12.98 -18.16 4.54
CA GLY A 19 12.94 -17.20 3.43
C GLY A 19 14.11 -17.30 2.44
N ALA A 20 15.05 -18.22 2.66
CA ALA A 20 16.09 -18.58 1.71
C ALA A 20 15.65 -19.78 0.84
N VAL A 21 16.11 -19.81 -0.41
CA VAL A 21 15.89 -20.91 -1.34
C VAL A 21 17.20 -21.65 -1.55
N TRP A 22 17.19 -22.95 -1.31
CA TRP A 22 18.35 -23.82 -1.36
C TRP A 22 18.25 -24.76 -2.56
N VAL A 23 19.38 -25.01 -3.23
CA VAL A 23 19.51 -26.01 -4.29
C VAL A 23 20.47 -27.11 -3.86
N PHE A 24 20.14 -28.36 -4.19
CA PHE A 24 20.96 -29.54 -3.91
C PHE A 24 21.30 -30.27 -5.21
N ASP A 25 22.57 -30.61 -5.44
CA ASP A 25 23.01 -31.48 -6.55
C ASP A 25 22.86 -32.95 -6.15
N GLY A 26 21.97 -33.65 -6.83
CA GLY A 26 21.67 -35.07 -6.64
C GLY A 26 21.31 -35.43 -5.19
N ASP A 27 22.01 -36.42 -4.64
CA ASP A 27 21.79 -36.90 -3.26
C ASP A 27 22.64 -36.13 -2.22
N SER A 28 23.14 -34.94 -2.56
CA SER A 28 23.90 -34.11 -1.63
C SER A 28 23.03 -33.73 -0.43
N HIS A 29 23.59 -33.88 0.77
CA HIS A 29 22.96 -33.42 2.01
C HIS A 29 23.33 -31.96 2.34
N GLN A 30 24.21 -31.35 1.53
CA GLN A 30 24.62 -29.97 1.65
C GLN A 30 24.05 -29.20 0.46
N GLY A 31 23.05 -28.37 0.75
CA GLY A 31 22.48 -27.44 -0.21
C GLY A 31 23.30 -26.15 -0.29
N THR A 32 23.17 -25.45 -1.41
CA THR A 32 23.70 -24.10 -1.60
C THR A 32 22.53 -23.14 -1.72
N GLU A 33 22.56 -22.02 -1.00
CA GLU A 33 21.58 -20.96 -1.19
C GLU A 33 21.68 -20.40 -2.62
N ILE A 34 20.56 -20.28 -3.33
CA ILE A 34 20.52 -19.82 -4.72
C ILE A 34 21.17 -18.43 -4.86
N SER A 35 20.92 -17.50 -3.93
CA SER A 35 21.49 -16.16 -3.97
C SER A 35 23.02 -16.20 -3.91
N HIS A 36 23.56 -17.04 -3.02
CA HIS A 36 24.99 -17.26 -2.84
C HIS A 36 25.60 -17.96 -4.04
N LEU A 37 24.93 -18.99 -4.56
CA LEU A 37 25.34 -19.71 -5.77
C LEU A 37 25.48 -18.76 -6.96
N MET A 38 24.46 -17.94 -7.22
CA MET A 38 24.45 -17.00 -8.35
C MET A 38 25.59 -15.97 -8.27
N MET A 39 26.00 -15.58 -7.06
CA MET A 39 27.07 -14.61 -6.86
C MET A 39 28.48 -15.23 -6.88
N MET A 40 28.63 -16.45 -6.37
CA MET A 40 29.95 -17.00 -6.03
C MET A 40 30.31 -18.31 -6.73
N HIS A 41 29.32 -19.09 -7.18
CA HIS A 41 29.51 -20.49 -7.62
C HIS A 41 28.80 -20.82 -8.95
N SER A 42 28.43 -19.82 -9.74
CA SER A 42 27.71 -20.05 -11.01
C SER A 42 28.53 -20.86 -12.03
N ASP A 43 29.86 -20.81 -11.96
CA ASP A 43 30.78 -21.54 -12.82
C ASP A 43 30.88 -23.04 -12.48
N GLU A 44 30.35 -23.46 -11.33
CA GLU A 44 30.28 -24.87 -10.92
C GLU A 44 29.14 -25.63 -11.59
N TYR A 45 28.19 -24.93 -12.22
CA TYR A 45 27.00 -25.48 -12.85
C TYR A 45 27.04 -25.32 -14.37
N ASN A 46 26.49 -26.29 -15.09
CA ASN A 46 26.35 -26.19 -16.53
C ASN A 46 25.15 -25.31 -16.94
N GLU A 47 25.06 -24.95 -18.22
CA GLU A 47 24.00 -24.05 -18.72
C GLU A 47 22.58 -24.57 -18.47
N ASP A 48 22.34 -25.88 -18.63
CA ASP A 48 21.01 -26.46 -18.41
C ASP A 48 20.64 -26.45 -16.92
N GLU A 49 21.60 -26.71 -16.03
CA GLU A 49 21.43 -26.61 -14.58
C GLU A 49 21.15 -25.17 -14.13
N LEU A 50 21.97 -24.22 -14.59
CA LEU A 50 21.76 -22.79 -14.31
C LEU A 50 20.40 -22.32 -14.81
N ARG A 51 19.94 -22.79 -15.98
CA ARG A 51 18.61 -22.46 -16.49
C ARG A 51 17.50 -22.96 -15.55
N VAL A 52 17.62 -24.18 -15.01
CA VAL A 52 16.65 -24.71 -14.05
C VAL A 52 16.65 -23.91 -12.75
N ILE A 53 17.83 -23.56 -12.23
CA ILE A 53 17.97 -22.75 -11.01
C ILE A 53 17.37 -21.35 -11.21
N CYS A 54 17.68 -20.67 -12.32
CA CYS A 54 17.13 -19.36 -12.66
C CYS A 54 15.60 -19.39 -12.81
N ASN A 55 15.05 -20.43 -13.45
CA ASN A 55 13.60 -20.59 -13.59
C ASN A 55 12.92 -20.79 -12.24
N HIS A 56 13.53 -21.57 -11.34
CA HIS A 56 13.01 -21.75 -9.99
C HIS A 56 13.04 -20.43 -9.19
N ALA A 57 14.17 -19.70 -9.25
CA ALA A 57 14.28 -18.39 -8.60
C ALA A 57 13.24 -17.38 -9.11
N ALA A 58 13.00 -17.33 -10.43
CA ALA A 58 11.98 -16.47 -11.02
C ALA A 58 10.57 -16.83 -10.54
N PHE A 59 10.24 -18.13 -10.47
CA PHE A 59 8.97 -18.61 -9.95
C PHE A 59 8.74 -18.18 -8.49
N GLU A 60 9.77 -18.29 -7.64
CA GLU A 60 9.69 -17.89 -6.24
C GLU A 60 9.53 -16.37 -6.07
N ILE A 61 10.22 -15.57 -6.88
CA ILE A 61 10.02 -14.12 -6.91
C ILE A 61 8.57 -13.77 -7.28
N ASP A 62 8.01 -14.44 -8.28
CA ASP A 62 6.63 -14.19 -8.69
C ASP A 62 5.62 -14.65 -7.62
N ARG A 63 5.90 -15.75 -6.91
CA ARG A 63 5.11 -16.19 -5.75
C ARG A 63 5.11 -15.15 -4.64
N LEU A 64 6.29 -14.67 -4.25
CA LEU A 64 6.46 -13.64 -3.22
C LEU A 64 5.76 -12.33 -3.60
N ARG A 65 5.83 -11.93 -4.87
CA ARG A 65 5.08 -10.78 -5.39
C ARG A 65 3.58 -10.98 -5.25
N ALA A 66 3.05 -12.15 -5.60
CA ALA A 66 1.63 -12.45 -5.47
C ALA A 66 1.18 -12.48 -4.00
N GLU A 67 1.99 -13.03 -3.10
CA GLU A 67 1.73 -13.02 -1.65
C GLU A 67 1.75 -11.59 -1.10
N LEU A 68 2.69 -10.75 -1.53
CA LEU A 68 2.76 -9.34 -1.15
C LEU A 68 1.54 -8.56 -1.63
N GLU A 69 1.11 -8.75 -2.88
CA GLU A 69 -0.10 -8.10 -3.42
C GLU A 69 -1.37 -8.57 -2.71
N LYS A 70 -1.46 -9.86 -2.39
CA LYS A 70 -2.56 -10.38 -1.57
C LYS A 70 -2.55 -9.80 -0.15
N ALA A 71 -1.38 -9.68 0.47
CA ALA A 71 -1.24 -9.09 1.80
C ALA A 71 -1.60 -7.60 1.79
N LYS A 72 -1.20 -6.83 0.77
CA LYS A 72 -1.65 -5.45 0.57
C LYS A 72 -3.16 -5.35 0.42
N GLY A 73 -3.78 -6.23 -0.36
CA GLY A 73 -5.24 -6.29 -0.52
C GLY A 73 -6.00 -6.67 0.75
N GLN A 74 -5.34 -7.32 1.71
CA GLN A 74 -5.91 -7.66 3.03
C GLN A 74 -5.56 -6.63 4.13
N ALA A 75 -4.53 -5.82 3.92
CA ALA A 75 -4.06 -4.81 4.88
C ALA A 75 -4.69 -3.42 4.70
N VAL A 76 -5.61 -3.26 3.75
CA VAL A 76 -6.28 -1.98 3.50
C VAL A 76 -7.79 -2.17 3.70
N PRO A 77 -8.34 -1.89 4.88
CA PRO A 77 -9.47 -1.00 4.83
C PRO A 77 -8.90 0.35 4.38
N ASP A 78 -9.27 0.81 3.20
CA ASP A 78 -9.33 2.24 2.92
C ASP A 78 -10.46 2.78 3.83
N SER A 79 -10.25 2.73 5.14
CA SER A 79 -10.98 3.55 6.08
C SER A 79 -10.39 4.93 5.89
N SER A 80 -10.75 5.58 4.78
CA SER A 80 -10.89 7.03 4.83
C SER A 80 -11.79 7.28 6.02
N HIS A 81 -11.19 7.68 7.15
CA HIS A 81 -11.90 7.95 8.39
C HIS A 81 -12.63 9.27 8.17
N GLY A 82 -13.77 9.19 7.49
CA GLY A 82 -14.43 10.36 6.97
C GLY A 82 -15.80 10.06 6.40
N VAL A 83 -16.53 11.13 6.15
CA VAL A 83 -17.92 11.12 5.70
C VAL A 83 -18.11 12.14 4.60
N ILE A 84 -19.03 11.87 3.70
CA ILE A 84 -19.56 12.85 2.76
C ILE A 84 -20.93 13.25 3.27
N LEU A 85 -21.15 14.55 3.42
CA LEU A 85 -22.38 15.13 3.91
C LEU A 85 -22.78 16.31 3.03
N THR A 86 -24.06 16.51 2.86
CA THR A 86 -24.59 17.75 2.30
C THR A 86 -24.50 18.89 3.31
N CYS A 87 -24.47 20.13 2.84
CA CYS A 87 -24.58 21.30 3.71
C CYS A 87 -25.85 21.28 4.57
N GLU A 88 -26.96 20.74 4.06
CA GLU A 88 -28.18 20.52 4.83
C GLU A 88 -27.94 19.60 6.04
N GLN A 89 -27.30 18.45 5.83
CA GLN A 89 -26.99 17.51 6.93
C GLN A 89 -26.02 18.10 7.96
N LEU A 90 -25.06 18.92 7.51
CA LEU A 90 -24.15 19.63 8.41
C LEU A 90 -24.88 20.68 9.25
N ARG A 91 -25.84 21.39 8.65
CA ARG A 91 -26.69 22.34 9.37
C ARG A 91 -27.51 21.63 10.45
N ASP A 92 -28.15 20.51 10.12
CA ASP A 92 -28.95 19.75 11.07
C ASP A 92 -28.09 19.26 12.26
N ALA A 93 -26.85 18.82 12.00
CA ALA A 93 -25.91 18.43 13.05
C ALA A 93 -25.47 19.61 13.94
N LEU A 94 -25.30 20.80 13.35
CA LEU A 94 -24.99 22.04 14.08
C LEU A 94 -26.16 22.48 14.95
N GLU A 95 -27.39 22.50 14.42
CA GLU A 95 -28.61 22.88 15.14
C GLU A 95 -28.88 21.93 16.31
N PHE A 96 -28.64 20.63 16.12
CA PHE A 96 -28.74 19.64 17.20
C PHE A 96 -27.75 19.94 18.35
N SER A 97 -26.55 20.40 18.01
CA SER A 97 -25.48 20.68 18.98
C SER A 97 -25.61 22.07 19.63
N ALA A 98 -26.27 23.02 18.95
CA ALA A 98 -26.46 24.39 19.38
C ALA A 98 -27.89 24.87 19.06
N PRO A 99 -28.92 24.39 19.78
CA PRO A 99 -30.33 24.68 19.46
C PRO A 99 -30.73 26.14 19.69
N ASP A 100 -29.96 26.90 20.46
CA ASP A 100 -30.17 28.33 20.67
C ASP A 100 -29.62 29.19 19.51
N LEU A 101 -28.78 28.60 18.63
CA LEU A 101 -28.32 29.21 17.40
C LEU A 101 -29.52 29.20 16.43
N ASN A 102 -30.36 30.22 16.48
CA ASN A 102 -31.54 30.34 15.62
C ASN A 102 -31.11 30.62 14.17
N ILE A 103 -30.64 29.61 13.45
CA ILE A 103 -30.20 29.68 12.06
C ILE A 103 -31.45 29.76 11.18
N GLU A 104 -31.71 30.92 10.56
CA GLU A 104 -32.87 31.07 9.69
C GLU A 104 -32.65 30.30 8.37
N SER A 105 -33.55 29.37 8.06
CA SER A 105 -33.44 28.54 6.86
C SER A 105 -33.62 29.32 5.55
N ASN A 106 -34.06 30.58 5.62
CA ASN A 106 -34.32 31.43 4.45
C ASN A 106 -33.05 32.11 3.89
N GLU A 107 -31.91 31.99 4.58
CA GLU A 107 -30.67 32.70 4.21
C GLU A 107 -29.84 31.94 3.16
N PHE A 108 -30.18 30.68 2.87
CA PHE A 108 -29.41 29.81 1.98
C PHE A 108 -30.23 29.37 0.76
N SER A 109 -29.60 29.29 -0.42
CA SER A 109 -30.25 28.72 -1.60
C SER A 109 -30.26 27.18 -1.55
N ASP A 110 -31.21 26.57 -2.25
CA ASP A 110 -31.28 25.10 -2.40
C ASP A 110 -29.98 24.53 -2.99
N GLU A 111 -29.33 25.26 -3.90
CA GLU A 111 -28.05 24.88 -4.49
C GLU A 111 -26.93 24.82 -3.45
N GLN A 112 -26.87 25.80 -2.54
CA GLN A 112 -25.88 25.82 -1.46
C GLN A 112 -26.12 24.68 -0.46
N MET A 113 -27.39 24.38 -0.15
CA MET A 113 -27.74 23.32 0.80
C MET A 113 -27.53 21.91 0.22
N GLY A 114 -27.70 21.74 -1.09
CA GLY A 114 -27.44 20.49 -1.80
C GLY A 114 -25.96 20.20 -2.09
N THR A 115 -25.06 21.15 -1.83
CA THR A 115 -23.63 20.96 -2.08
C THR A 115 -23.05 19.87 -1.16
N GLU A 116 -22.27 18.95 -1.72
CA GLU A 116 -21.61 17.86 -0.99
C GLU A 116 -20.19 18.23 -0.53
N LEU A 117 -19.93 18.00 0.75
CA LEU A 117 -18.63 18.19 1.40
C LEU A 117 -18.09 16.87 1.91
N ALA A 118 -16.81 16.61 1.66
CA ALA A 118 -16.08 15.49 2.22
C ALA A 118 -15.30 15.95 3.45
N ILE A 119 -15.54 15.34 4.61
CA ILE A 119 -14.76 15.52 5.83
C ILE A 119 -13.94 14.26 6.06
N ILE A 120 -12.63 14.34 5.83
CA ILE A 120 -11.73 13.17 5.87
C ILE A 120 -10.55 13.44 6.79
N TYR A 121 -10.19 12.46 7.62
CA TYR A 121 -8.94 12.51 8.37
C TYR A 121 -7.74 12.28 7.44
N GLN A 122 -6.74 13.15 7.51
CA GLN A 122 -5.49 13.04 6.77
C GLN A 122 -4.31 13.06 7.74
N GLU A 123 -3.46 12.03 7.70
CA GLU A 123 -2.22 11.95 8.50
C GLU A 123 -1.14 12.93 8.01
N SER A 124 -1.18 13.31 6.73
CA SER A 124 -0.17 14.14 6.07
C SER A 124 -0.76 15.23 5.18
N GLY A 125 -1.84 15.88 5.65
CA GLY A 125 -2.45 17.00 4.93
C GLY A 125 -1.54 18.25 4.88
N HIS A 126 -1.90 19.22 4.02
CA HIS A 126 -1.10 20.43 3.78
C HIS A 126 -0.73 21.20 5.06
N SER A 127 -1.65 21.26 6.03
CA SER A 127 -1.46 21.93 7.33
C SER A 127 -1.17 20.92 8.46
N GLY A 128 -0.56 19.78 8.13
CA GLY A 128 -0.28 18.68 9.06
C GLY A 128 -1.47 17.76 9.31
N GLU A 129 -1.32 16.85 10.27
CA GLU A 129 -2.32 15.84 10.60
C GLU A 129 -3.63 16.45 11.13
N GLY A 130 -4.78 15.97 10.64
CA GLY A 130 -6.10 16.36 11.15
C GLY A 130 -7.26 16.08 10.19
N PHE A 131 -8.46 16.56 10.53
CA PHE A 131 -9.63 16.50 9.65
C PHE A 131 -9.62 17.63 8.64
N TYR A 132 -9.86 17.31 7.38
CA TYR A 132 -9.95 18.26 6.28
C TYR A 132 -11.34 18.23 5.66
N SER A 133 -11.85 19.40 5.28
CA SER A 133 -13.09 19.57 4.53
C SER A 133 -12.81 20.12 3.14
N TYR A 134 -13.43 19.53 2.11
CA TYR A 134 -13.35 20.00 0.72
C TYR A 134 -14.64 19.67 -0.04
N TYR A 135 -14.89 20.41 -1.12
CA TYR A 135 -16.02 20.17 -2.02
C TYR A 135 -15.80 18.92 -2.86
N VAL A 136 -16.79 18.02 -2.87
CA VAL A 136 -16.70 16.77 -3.64
C VAL A 136 -16.64 17.05 -5.15
N GLU A 137 -17.35 18.07 -5.62
CA GLU A 137 -17.38 18.44 -7.04
C GLU A 137 -16.10 19.15 -7.51
N CYS A 138 -15.32 19.71 -6.58
CA CYS A 138 -14.11 20.48 -6.85
C CYS A 138 -12.97 20.11 -5.86
N PRO A 139 -12.46 18.87 -5.86
CA PRO A 139 -11.44 18.44 -4.91
C PRO A 139 -10.10 19.19 -5.07
N ASP A 140 -9.86 19.75 -6.26
CA ASP A 140 -8.64 20.50 -6.58
C ASP A 140 -8.71 21.98 -6.14
N GLU A 141 -9.88 22.48 -5.73
CA GLU A 141 -10.10 23.89 -5.34
C GLU A 141 -9.60 24.19 -3.90
N GLY A 142 -8.95 23.20 -3.28
CA GLY A 142 -8.32 23.30 -1.98
C GLY A 142 -9.19 22.73 -0.87
N SER A 143 -8.56 22.52 0.27
CA SER A 143 -9.19 21.96 1.47
C SER A 143 -8.88 22.83 2.67
N ILE A 144 -9.83 22.98 3.57
CA ILE A 144 -9.59 23.62 4.87
C ILE A 144 -9.33 22.54 5.93
N LYS A 145 -8.38 22.79 6.83
CA LYS A 145 -8.21 21.94 8.03
C LYS A 145 -9.20 22.39 9.10
N LEU A 146 -10.01 21.47 9.61
CA LEU A 146 -11.00 21.75 10.64
C LEU A 146 -10.32 21.89 12.01
N GLY A 147 -10.80 22.86 12.81
CA GLY A 147 -10.30 23.08 14.16
C GLY A 147 -9.00 23.88 14.26
N GLU A 148 -8.46 24.37 13.14
CA GLU A 148 -7.42 25.40 13.19
C GLU A 148 -8.05 26.71 13.67
N SER A 149 -7.78 27.06 14.93
CA SER A 149 -8.01 28.41 15.42
C SER A 149 -6.87 29.27 14.90
N GLU A 150 -7.16 30.34 14.16
CA GLU A 150 -6.18 31.38 13.86
C GLU A 150 -5.75 32.07 15.16
N SER A 151 -4.84 31.46 15.93
CA SER A 151 -4.15 32.14 17.02
C SER A 151 -3.09 33.06 16.41
N GLY A 152 -3.53 34.21 15.89
CA GLY A 152 -2.68 35.15 15.18
C GLY A 152 -3.10 36.60 15.40
N ALA A 153 -2.98 37.10 16.63
CA ALA A 153 -2.73 38.53 16.91
C ALA A 153 -2.32 38.71 18.38
N GLU A 154 -1.05 38.47 18.71
CA GLU A 154 -0.46 39.13 19.89
C GLU A 154 -0.31 40.63 19.55
N GLY A 155 -1.01 41.47 20.31
CA GLY A 155 -0.88 42.93 20.30
C GLY A 155 0.07 43.44 21.37
#